data_AF-A0A2S7WDX3-F1
#
_entry.id   AF-A0A2S7WDX3-F1
#
_cell.length_a   1.000
_cell.length_b   1.000
_cell.length_c   1.000
_cell.angle_alpha   90.00
_cell.angle_beta   90.00
_cell.angle_gamma   90.00
#
_symmetry.space_group_name_H-M   'P 1'
#
loop_
_entity.id
_entity.type
_entity.pdbx_description
1 polymer ?
#
loop_
_entity_poly.entity_id
_entity_poly.type
_entity_poly.pdbx_seq_one_letter_code
_entity_poly.pdbx_strand_id
1 'polypeptide(L)'
;MIKQLFFQFLIFLALFLLGFHLHEFILEKLHLQTAFSLKKVYLFHLGFSLLICINFIIFSTVDKIFQQLGFIYLVAIFLKIVVFCIIFYNPIFNKENLDFASRISLFIPMIIFLLTEAFFVAKILNKKG
;
A
#
# COMPACT_ATOMS: atom_id res chain seq x y z
N MET A 1 8.38 16.71 -12.13
CA MET A 1 7.56 15.47 -12.04
C MET A 1 8.43 14.22 -11.92
N ILE A 2 9.37 13.96 -12.86
CA ILE A 2 10.19 12.72 -12.83
C ILE A 2 11.02 12.54 -11.55
N LYS A 3 11.65 13.62 -11.05
CA LYS A 3 12.43 13.58 -9.79
C LYS A 3 11.58 13.19 -8.57
N GLN A 4 10.33 13.68 -8.53
CA GLN A 4 9.39 13.35 -7.46
C GLN A 4 8.95 11.89 -7.53
N LEU A 5 8.66 11.39 -8.75
CA LEU A 5 8.25 10.01 -8.99
C LEU A 5 9.37 9.03 -8.67
N PHE A 6 10.61 9.36 -9.05
CA PHE A 6 11.80 8.58 -8.69
C PHE A 6 12.01 8.53 -7.17
N PHE A 7 11.86 9.66 -6.48
CA PHE A 7 11.97 9.70 -5.02
C PHE A 7 10.88 8.89 -4.31
N GLN A 8 9.63 8.99 -4.75
CA GLN A 8 8.53 8.16 -4.25
C GLN A 8 8.79 6.67 -4.49
N PHE A 9 9.28 6.32 -5.68
CA PHE A 9 9.69 4.96 -6.01
C PHE A 9 10.74 4.42 -5.04
N LEU A 10 11.80 5.19 -4.78
CA LEU A 10 12.84 4.80 -3.83
C LEU A 10 12.28 4.59 -2.42
N ILE A 11 11.36 5.45 -1.96
CA ILE A 11 10.74 5.31 -0.64
C ILE A 11 9.88 4.04 -0.56
N PHE A 12 9.01 3.79 -1.54
CA PHE A 12 8.21 2.57 -1.54
C PHE A 12 9.06 1.32 -1.70
N LEU A 13 10.14 1.38 -2.49
CA LEU A 13 11.10 0.28 -2.61
C LEU A 13 11.84 0.03 -1.29
N ALA A 14 12.23 1.07 -0.57
CA ALA A 14 12.84 0.95 0.75
C ALA A 14 11.86 0.35 1.77
N LEU A 15 10.60 0.80 1.78
CA LEU A 15 9.54 0.21 2.61
C LEU A 15 9.27 -1.25 2.26
N PHE A 16 9.33 -1.60 0.97
CA PHE A 16 9.24 -2.98 0.52
C PHE A 16 10.41 -3.81 1.07
N LEU A 17 11.66 -3.43 0.79
CA LEU A 17 12.84 -4.21 1.19
C LEU A 17 12.98 -4.30 2.70
N LEU A 18 12.99 -3.17 3.40
CA LEU A 18 13.18 -3.11 4.84
C LEU A 18 11.97 -3.71 5.57
N GLY A 19 10.76 -3.32 5.16
CA GLY A 19 9.53 -3.79 5.79
C GLY A 19 9.34 -5.29 5.62
N PHE A 20 9.57 -5.84 4.42
CA PHE A 20 9.46 -7.28 4.17
C PHE A 20 10.44 -8.07 5.04
N HIS A 21 11.73 -7.74 5.00
CA HIS A 21 12.75 -8.48 5.74
C HIS A 21 12.61 -8.35 7.26
N LEU A 22 12.26 -7.16 7.77
CA LEU A 22 11.99 -7.00 9.20
C LEU A 22 10.77 -7.81 9.64
N HIS A 23 9.71 -7.81 8.84
CA HIS A 23 8.49 -8.54 9.17
C HIS A 23 8.70 -10.06 9.10
N GLU A 24 9.42 -10.55 8.09
CA GLU A 24 9.83 -11.96 7.98
C GLU A 24 10.68 -12.38 9.19
N PHE A 25 11.69 -11.59 9.55
CA PHE A 25 12.53 -11.85 10.74
C PHE A 25 11.72 -11.93 12.04
N ILE A 26 10.75 -11.02 12.23
CA ILE A 26 9.89 -11.03 13.43
C ILE A 26 9.00 -12.28 13.44
N LEU A 27 8.42 -12.68 12.32
CA LEU A 27 7.59 -13.89 12.23
C LEU A 27 8.40 -15.15 12.55
N GLU A 28 9.63 -15.25 12.04
CA GLU A 28 10.55 -16.35 12.34
C GLU A 28 10.89 -16.41 13.84
N LYS A 29 11.17 -15.26 14.47
CA LYS A 29 11.47 -15.17 15.91
C LYS A 29 10.29 -15.55 16.79
N LEU A 30 9.07 -15.30 16.34
CA LEU A 30 7.84 -15.65 17.04
C LEU A 30 7.32 -17.05 16.68
N HIS A 31 8.02 -17.79 15.81
CA HIS A 31 7.59 -19.09 15.28
C HIS A 31 6.18 -19.07 14.65
N LEU A 32 5.79 -17.93 14.07
CA LEU A 32 4.49 -17.73 13.44
C LEU A 32 4.55 -18.17 11.98
N GLN A 33 3.67 -19.10 11.60
CA GLN A 33 3.51 -19.53 10.21
C GLN A 33 2.36 -18.78 9.55
N THR A 34 2.58 -18.29 8.34
CA THR A 34 1.56 -17.63 7.51
C THR A 34 1.15 -18.57 6.38
N ALA A 35 -0.15 -18.68 6.10
CA ALA A 35 -0.67 -19.48 4.97
C ALA A 35 -0.70 -18.68 3.65
N PHE A 36 -0.15 -17.46 3.67
CA PHE A 36 -0.03 -16.59 2.52
C PHE A 36 1.42 -16.18 2.31
N SER A 37 1.76 -15.79 1.09
CA SER A 37 3.09 -15.25 0.81
C SER A 37 3.18 -13.79 1.25
N LEU A 38 3.92 -13.52 2.32
CA LEU A 38 4.20 -12.16 2.80
C LEU A 38 4.81 -11.29 1.68
N LYS A 39 5.71 -11.87 0.88
CA LYS A 39 6.29 -11.18 -0.28
C LYS A 39 5.23 -10.70 -1.28
N LYS A 40 4.21 -11.52 -1.58
CA LYS A 40 3.11 -11.11 -2.48
C LYS A 40 2.30 -9.96 -1.90
N VAL A 41 2.08 -9.94 -0.59
CA VAL A 41 1.38 -8.85 0.11
C VAL A 41 2.15 -7.54 -0.03
N TYR A 42 3.45 -7.55 0.26
CA TYR A 42 4.31 -6.38 0.12
C TYR A 42 4.43 -5.90 -1.34
N LEU A 43 4.53 -6.82 -2.30
CA LEU A 43 4.55 -6.49 -3.73
C LEU A 43 3.22 -5.87 -4.19
N PHE A 44 2.09 -6.37 -3.71
CA PHE A 44 0.78 -5.79 -3.99
C PHE A 44 0.72 -4.33 -3.53
N HIS A 45 1.10 -4.05 -2.28
CA HIS A 45 1.07 -2.69 -1.76
C HIS A 45 2.08 -1.77 -2.44
N LEU A 46 3.28 -2.25 -2.76
CA LEU A 46 4.27 -1.52 -3.56
C LEU A 46 3.70 -1.12 -4.93
N GLY A 47 3.19 -2.09 -5.69
CA GLY A 47 2.68 -1.85 -7.04
C GLY A 47 1.47 -0.92 -7.04
N PHE A 48 0.50 -1.16 -6.15
CA PHE A 48 -0.72 -0.36 -6.09
C PHE A 48 -0.46 1.07 -5.61
N SER A 49 0.42 1.27 -4.62
CA SER A 49 0.77 2.61 -4.15
C SER A 49 1.55 3.43 -5.18
N LEU A 50 2.45 2.79 -5.95
CA LEU A 50 3.09 3.43 -7.09
C LEU A 50 2.06 3.80 -8.15
N LEU A 51 1.15 2.89 -8.49
CA LEU A 51 0.09 3.15 -9.47
C LEU A 51 -0.75 4.37 -9.06
N ILE A 52 -1.18 4.45 -7.79
CA ILE A 52 -1.92 5.61 -7.27
C ILE A 52 -1.07 6.88 -7.41
N CYS A 53 0.14 6.90 -6.87
CA CYS A 53 0.99 8.09 -6.88
C CYS A 53 1.31 8.60 -8.30
N ILE A 54 1.56 7.70 -9.25
CA ILE A 54 1.81 8.05 -10.66
C ILE A 54 0.57 8.70 -11.28
N ASN A 55 -0.60 8.06 -11.15
CA ASN A 55 -1.85 8.59 -11.68
C ASN A 55 -2.21 9.94 -11.03
N PHE A 56 -1.98 10.09 -9.72
CA PHE A 56 -2.21 11.34 -9.00
C PHE A 56 -1.33 12.49 -9.49
N ILE A 57 -0.04 12.22 -9.74
CA ILE A 57 0.85 13.22 -10.33
C ILE A 57 0.33 13.66 -11.70
N ILE A 58 -0.13 12.73 -12.54
CA ILE A 58 -0.67 13.04 -13.87
C ILE A 58 -1.96 13.85 -13.75
N PHE A 59 -2.92 13.39 -12.96
CA PHE A 59 -4.22 14.05 -12.75
C PHE A 59 -4.08 15.43 -12.10
N SER A 60 -3.03 15.68 -11.32
CA SER A 60 -2.77 17.00 -10.74
C SER A 60 -2.45 18.10 -11.77
N THR A 61 -2.13 17.72 -13.01
CA THR A 61 -1.88 18.66 -14.11
C THR A 61 -3.16 19.18 -14.76
N VAL A 62 -4.32 18.56 -14.50
CA VAL A 62 -5.61 18.96 -15.08
C VAL A 62 -6.45 19.67 -14.02
N ASP A 63 -6.69 20.97 -14.17
CA ASP A 63 -7.28 21.80 -13.09
C ASP A 63 -8.67 21.35 -12.63
N LYS A 64 -9.54 20.92 -13.54
CA LYS A 64 -10.86 20.36 -13.18
C LYS A 64 -10.74 19.09 -12.34
N ILE A 65 -9.79 18.23 -12.66
CA ILE A 65 -9.54 16.98 -11.91
C ILE A 65 -8.86 17.29 -10.59
N PHE A 66 -7.99 18.31 -10.56
CA PHE A 66 -7.27 18.71 -9.36
C PHE A 66 -8.21 19.03 -8.19
N GLN A 67 -9.30 19.75 -8.46
CA GLN A 67 -10.32 20.06 -7.46
C GLN A 67 -11.01 18.82 -6.85
N GLN A 68 -10.99 17.70 -7.57
CA GLN A 68 -11.63 16.44 -7.17
C GLN A 68 -10.63 15.38 -6.69
N LEU A 69 -9.32 15.65 -6.72
CA LEU A 69 -8.28 14.66 -6.39
C LEU A 69 -8.46 14.03 -5.00
N GLY A 70 -8.93 14.80 -4.01
CA GLY A 70 -9.23 14.27 -2.68
C GLY A 70 -10.31 13.18 -2.72
N PHE A 71 -11.40 13.40 -3.47
CA PHE A 71 -12.46 12.41 -3.65
C PHE A 71 -11.98 11.21 -4.47
N ILE A 72 -11.21 11.45 -5.53
CA ILE A 72 -10.58 10.39 -6.32
C ILE A 72 -9.69 9.51 -5.43
N TYR A 73 -9.02 10.10 -4.44
CA TYR A 73 -8.14 9.35 -3.54
C TYR A 73 -8.91 8.41 -2.63
N LEU A 74 -10.03 8.87 -2.08
CA LEU A 74 -10.91 8.05 -1.26
C LEU A 74 -11.45 6.85 -2.05
N VAL A 75 -11.87 7.08 -3.30
CA VAL A 75 -12.32 5.99 -4.20
C VAL A 75 -11.16 5.04 -4.52
N ALA A 76 -9.95 5.55 -4.74
CA ALA A 76 -8.78 4.72 -5.01
C ALA A 76 -8.39 3.83 -3.82
N ILE A 77 -8.45 4.35 -2.58
CA ILE A 77 -8.23 3.56 -1.37
C ILE A 77 -9.30 2.48 -1.23
N PHE A 78 -10.57 2.85 -1.42
CA PHE A 78 -11.67 1.87 -1.37
C PHE A 78 -11.45 0.74 -2.37
N LEU A 79 -11.13 1.08 -3.63
CA LEU A 79 -10.82 0.11 -4.67
C LEU A 79 -9.62 -0.77 -4.28
N LYS A 80 -8.55 -0.19 -3.72
CA LYS A 80 -7.38 -0.93 -3.24
C LYS A 80 -7.74 -1.97 -2.20
N ILE A 81 -8.59 -1.61 -1.23
CA ILE A 81 -9.05 -2.51 -0.18
C ILE A 81 -9.89 -3.63 -0.78
N VAL A 82 -10.84 -3.31 -1.69
CA VAL A 82 -11.66 -4.32 -2.37
C VAL A 82 -10.80 -5.29 -3.16
N VAL A 83 -9.87 -4.80 -3.98
CA VAL A 83 -8.96 -5.64 -4.78
C VAL A 83 -8.07 -6.49 -3.87
N PHE A 84 -7.57 -5.93 -2.75
CA PHE A 84 -6.81 -6.67 -1.76
C PHE A 84 -7.63 -7.84 -1.18
N CYS A 85 -8.87 -7.57 -0.75
CA CYS A 85 -9.76 -8.59 -0.23
C CYS A 85 -10.08 -9.69 -1.24
N ILE A 86 -10.15 -9.37 -2.54
CA ILE A 86 -10.35 -10.36 -3.60
C ILE A 86 -9.10 -11.22 -3.79
N ILE A 87 -7.91 -10.59 -3.90
CA ILE A 87 -6.65 -11.31 -4.16
C ILE A 87 -6.25 -12.19 -2.97
N PHE A 88 -6.45 -11.70 -1.74
CA PHE A 88 -6.10 -12.38 -0.51
C PHE A 88 -7.33 -12.96 0.21
N TYR A 89 -8.37 -13.32 -0.55
CA TYR A 89 -9.65 -13.80 0.01
C TYR A 89 -9.47 -14.98 0.97
N ASN A 90 -8.72 -16.00 0.56
CA ASN A 90 -8.51 -17.21 1.37
C ASN A 90 -7.91 -16.91 2.76
N PRO A 91 -6.74 -16.27 2.88
CA PRO A 91 -6.15 -16.02 4.20
C PRO A 91 -6.95 -15.00 5.04
N ILE A 92 -7.81 -14.18 4.43
CA ILE A 92 -8.67 -13.21 5.13
C ILE A 92 -9.96 -13.88 5.65
N PHE A 93 -10.71 -14.55 4.77
CA PHE A 93 -12.09 -14.99 5.02
C PHE A 93 -12.25 -16.49 5.21
N ASN A 94 -11.36 -17.32 4.66
CA ASN A 94 -11.46 -18.75 4.89
C ASN A 94 -10.95 -19.13 6.28
N LYS A 95 -11.48 -20.23 6.81
CA LYS A 95 -10.97 -20.90 8.01
C LYS A 95 -9.69 -21.66 7.69
N GLU A 96 -8.68 -20.98 7.16
CA GLU A 96 -7.32 -21.42 7.39
C GLU A 96 -7.09 -21.29 8.90
N ASN A 97 -6.57 -22.35 9.55
CA ASN A 97 -6.25 -22.40 10.98
C ASN A 97 -5.06 -21.49 11.29
N LEU A 98 -5.19 -20.21 10.92
CA LEU A 98 -4.24 -19.16 11.18
C LEU A 98 -4.53 -18.56 12.53
N ASP A 99 -3.48 -18.49 13.34
CA ASP A 99 -3.48 -17.66 14.52
C ASP A 99 -3.81 -16.20 14.16
N PHE A 100 -4.50 -15.51 15.06
CA PHE A 100 -4.90 -14.12 14.86
C PHE A 100 -3.69 -13.21 14.61
N ALA A 101 -2.55 -13.46 15.27
CA ALA A 101 -1.32 -12.71 15.03
C ALA A 101 -0.82 -12.87 13.58
N SER A 102 -0.98 -14.05 13.00
CA SER A 102 -0.60 -14.31 11.60
C SER A 102 -1.52 -13.61 10.60
N ARG A 103 -2.80 -13.41 10.95
CA ARG A 103 -3.74 -12.62 10.12
C ARG A 103 -3.43 -11.14 10.15
N ILE A 104 -3.00 -10.60 11.30
CA ILE A 104 -2.57 -9.19 11.43
C ILE A 104 -1.42 -8.86 10.47
N SER A 105 -0.57 -9.82 10.15
CA SER A 105 0.54 -9.64 9.20
C SER A 105 0.10 -9.26 7.78
N LEU A 106 -1.18 -9.45 7.41
CA LEU A 106 -1.74 -8.91 6.17
C LEU A 106 -1.96 -7.38 6.22
N PHE A 107 -2.31 -6.86 7.39
CA PHE A 107 -2.73 -5.47 7.59
C PHE A 107 -1.56 -4.54 7.92
N ILE A 108 -0.48 -5.06 8.52
CA ILE A 108 0.73 -4.25 8.81
C ILE A 108 1.27 -3.57 7.52
N PRO A 109 1.50 -4.30 6.41
CA PRO A 109 1.97 -3.68 5.17
C PRO A 109 0.92 -2.71 4.60
N MET A 110 -0.37 -3.07 4.69
CA MET A 110 -1.45 -2.20 4.23
C MET A 110 -1.40 -0.82 4.89
N ILE A 111 -1.30 -0.76 6.22
CA ILE A 111 -1.29 0.50 6.97
C ILE A 111 -0.04 1.31 6.63
N ILE A 112 1.15 0.69 6.64
CA ILE A 112 2.42 1.38 6.38
C ILE A 112 2.43 2.02 4.98
N PHE A 113 2.02 1.27 3.96
CA PHE A 113 1.96 1.77 2.59
C PHE A 113 0.86 2.83 2.41
N LEU A 114 -0.32 2.65 3.02
CA LEU A 114 -1.40 3.64 2.96
C LEU A 114 -1.04 4.96 3.62
N LEU A 115 -0.39 4.95 4.79
CA LEU A 115 0.04 6.18 5.46
C LEU A 115 1.08 6.93 4.62
N THR A 116 2.03 6.20 4.03
CA THR A 116 3.06 6.78 3.17
C THR A 116 2.45 7.37 1.88
N GLU A 117 1.50 6.65 1.29
CA GLU A 117 0.72 7.10 0.13
C GLU A 117 -0.08 8.36 0.45
N ALA A 118 -0.80 8.39 1.57
CA ALA A 118 -1.59 9.53 2.02
C ALA A 118 -0.71 10.77 2.22
N PHE A 119 0.48 10.60 2.80
CA PHE A 119 1.45 11.67 2.94
C PHE A 119 1.86 12.27 1.58
N PHE A 120 2.16 11.44 0.59
CA PHE A 120 2.52 11.92 -0.75
C PHE A 120 1.35 12.60 -1.46
N VAL A 121 0.15 12.04 -1.36
CA VAL A 121 -1.06 12.61 -1.96
C VAL A 121 -1.38 13.97 -1.31
N ALA A 122 -1.32 14.07 0.02
CA ALA A 122 -1.49 15.34 0.73
C ALA A 122 -0.47 16.39 0.28
N LYS A 123 0.80 16.00 0.08
CA LYS A 123 1.83 16.90 -0.46
C LYS A 123 1.54 17.38 -1.89
N ILE A 124 0.87 16.57 -2.71
CA ILE A 124 0.44 16.97 -4.07
C ILE A 124 -0.73 17.95 -3.99
N LEU A 125 -1.72 17.68 -3.12
CA LEU A 125 -2.89 18.54 -2.92
C LEU A 125 -2.49 19.92 -2.37
N ASN A 126 -1.55 19.98 -1.44
CA ASN A 126 -1.10 21.24 -0.82
C ASN A 126 -0.16 22.08 -1.72
N LYS A 127 0.21 21.60 -2.91
CA LYS A 127 1.11 22.34 -3.83
C LYS A 127 0.40 23.39 -4.69
N LYS A 128 -0.94 23.32 -4.83
CA LYS A 128 -1.76 24.34 -5.50
C LYS A 128 -2.80 24.97 -4.55
N GLY A 129 -2.68 24.72 -3.25
CA GLY A 129 -3.51 25.34 -2.20
C GLY A 129 -2.92 26.64 -1.71
#